data_AF-A0A1W9Q826-F1
#
_entry.id   AF-A0A1W9Q826-F1
#
_cell.length_a   1.000
_cell.length_b   1.000
_cell.length_c   1.000
_cell.angle_alpha   90.00
_cell.angle_beta   90.00
_cell.angle_gamma   90.00
#
_symmetry.space_group_name_H-M   'P 1'
#
loop_
_entity.id
_entity.type
_entity.pdbx_description
1 polymer ?
#
loop_
_entity_poly.entity_id
_entity_poly.type
_entity_poly.pdbx_seq_one_letter_code
_entity_poly.pdbx_strand_id
1 'polypeptide(L)'
;MVQPLLFPAAVPESVRRLIELFEKRSEELRFPGVDFTRLAEAVQDIQAELAEQERAQAALTKAQEEVARRQRELLALSKQAHAYATIFAQGEPELLAELAAMSIGESERPARRSRQRSASEDPAKSGGFLEPTTANPPEVAESASAVDDAAE
;
A
#
# COMPACT_ATOMS: atom_id res chain seq x y z
N MET A 1 -2.08 9.35 -43.79
CA MET A 1 -2.76 9.91 -42.61
C MET A 1 -1.96 9.47 -41.40
N VAL A 2 -1.28 10.38 -40.72
CA VAL A 2 -0.52 10.08 -39.50
C VAL A 2 -1.53 10.08 -38.35
N GLN A 3 -1.68 8.95 -37.66
CA GLN A 3 -2.52 8.92 -36.45
C GLN A 3 -1.87 9.78 -35.37
N PRO A 4 -2.64 10.58 -34.62
CA PRO A 4 -2.08 11.36 -33.52
C PRO A 4 -1.45 10.43 -32.48
N LEU A 5 -0.20 10.70 -32.09
CA LEU A 5 0.44 9.96 -31.01
C LEU A 5 -0.27 10.26 -29.70
N LEU A 6 -0.87 9.23 -29.12
CA LEU A 6 -1.44 9.31 -27.79
C LEU A 6 -0.31 9.07 -26.78
N PHE A 7 0.02 10.07 -25.97
CA PHE A 7 1.11 9.95 -25.00
C PHE A 7 0.57 9.41 -23.66
N PRO A 8 1.15 8.34 -23.10
CA PRO A 8 0.77 7.87 -21.78
C PRO A 8 1.22 8.88 -20.71
N ALA A 9 0.53 8.90 -19.57
CA ALA A 9 0.84 9.78 -18.43
C ALA A 9 2.30 9.63 -17.96
N ALA A 10 2.89 8.44 -18.12
CA ALA A 10 4.27 8.13 -17.76
C ALA A 10 5.34 8.89 -18.58
N VAL A 11 5.01 9.34 -19.80
CA VAL A 11 5.96 10.12 -20.62
C VAL A 11 5.92 11.59 -20.16
N PRO A 12 7.06 12.18 -19.72
CA PRO A 12 7.10 13.57 -19.26
C PRO A 12 6.69 14.58 -20.34
N GLU A 13 6.05 15.67 -19.95
CA GLU A 13 5.56 16.71 -20.85
C GLU A 13 6.66 17.33 -21.72
N SER A 14 7.87 17.50 -21.18
CA SER A 14 9.03 17.98 -21.94
C SER A 14 9.41 17.04 -23.09
N VAL A 15 9.31 15.73 -22.88
CA VAL A 15 9.58 14.71 -23.90
C VAL A 15 8.48 14.70 -24.96
N ARG A 16 7.21 14.83 -24.57
CA ARG A 16 6.09 14.93 -25.53
C ARG A 16 6.27 16.11 -26.47
N ARG A 17 6.58 17.29 -25.92
CA ARG A 17 6.85 18.50 -26.71
C ARG A 17 8.05 18.34 -27.66
N LEU A 18 9.09 17.63 -27.23
CA LEU A 18 10.23 17.30 -28.09
C LEU A 18 9.80 16.40 -29.25
N ILE A 19 9.00 15.37 -28.99
CA ILE A 19 8.51 14.44 -30.02
C ILE A 19 7.62 15.18 -31.02
N GLU A 20 6.72 16.05 -30.56
CA GLU A 20 5.90 16.91 -31.44
C GLU A 20 6.76 17.86 -32.30
N LEU A 21 7.88 18.35 -31.75
CA LEU A 21 8.81 19.17 -32.52
C LEU A 21 9.49 18.35 -33.62
N PHE A 22 9.92 17.12 -33.31
CA PHE A 22 10.48 16.18 -34.28
C PHE A 22 9.46 15.77 -35.35
N GLU A 23 8.17 15.66 -34.99
CA GLU A 23 7.09 15.43 -35.94
C GLU A 23 6.95 16.59 -36.93
N LYS A 24 6.86 17.81 -36.41
CA LYS A 24 6.64 19.04 -37.20
C LYS A 24 7.83 19.42 -38.09
N ARG A 25 9.06 19.09 -37.67
CA ARG A 25 10.31 19.50 -38.32
C ARG A 25 11.15 18.30 -38.76
N SER A 26 10.51 17.18 -39.09
CA SER A 26 11.17 15.90 -39.40
C SER A 26 12.12 15.92 -40.62
N GLU A 27 12.02 16.92 -41.50
CA GLU A 27 12.96 17.12 -42.61
C GLU A 27 14.21 17.93 -42.19
N GLU A 28 14.08 18.83 -41.22
CA GLU A 28 15.15 19.68 -40.70
C GLU A 28 15.91 19.00 -39.55
N LEU A 29 15.23 18.17 -38.76
CA LEU A 29 15.73 17.52 -37.54
C LEU A 29 16.00 16.03 -37.75
N ARG A 30 16.88 15.69 -38.69
CA ARG A 30 17.34 14.31 -38.88
C ARG A 30 18.71 14.12 -38.26
N PHE A 31 18.73 13.47 -37.11
CA PHE A 31 19.97 13.06 -36.46
C PHE A 31 20.22 11.57 -36.73
N PRO A 32 21.48 11.16 -36.92
CA PRO A 32 21.81 9.75 -37.04
C PRO A 32 21.31 8.97 -35.82
N GLY A 33 20.39 8.03 -36.05
CA GLY A 33 19.86 7.15 -35.01
C GLY A 33 18.81 7.78 -34.08
N VAL A 34 18.43 9.04 -34.26
CA VAL A 34 17.33 9.66 -33.50
C VAL A 34 16.46 10.46 -34.47
N ASP A 35 15.28 9.93 -34.74
CA ASP A 35 14.26 10.56 -35.56
C ASP A 35 12.88 10.42 -34.91
N PHE A 36 11.88 11.06 -35.52
CA PHE A 36 10.49 10.99 -35.05
C PHE A 36 9.98 9.54 -34.98
N THR A 37 10.32 8.70 -35.97
CA THR A 37 9.87 7.31 -36.03
C THR A 37 10.35 6.53 -34.81
N ARG A 38 11.64 6.62 -34.49
CA ARG A 38 12.22 5.92 -33.34
C ARG A 38 11.65 6.43 -32.01
N LEU A 39 11.39 7.73 -31.90
CA LEU A 39 10.76 8.31 -30.71
C LEU A 39 9.29 7.88 -30.56
N ALA A 40 8.56 7.79 -31.68
CA ALA A 40 7.19 7.29 -31.71
C ALA A 40 7.11 5.80 -31.34
N GLU A 41 8.04 4.98 -31.84
CA GLU A 41 8.19 3.56 -31.46
C GLU A 41 8.43 3.42 -29.96
N ALA A 42 9.35 4.20 -29.38
CA ALA A 42 9.59 4.17 -27.93
C ALA A 42 8.35 4.54 -27.11
N VAL A 43 7.50 5.46 -27.59
CA VAL A 43 6.23 5.79 -26.94
C VAL A 43 5.21 4.63 -27.04
N GLN A 44 5.21 3.90 -28.15
CA GLN A 44 4.38 2.70 -28.32
C GLN A 44 4.85 1.57 -27.41
N ASP A 45 6.16 1.37 -27.28
CA ASP A 45 6.74 0.38 -26.38
C ASP A 45 6.34 0.66 -24.93
N ILE A 46 6.44 1.92 -24.48
CA ILE A 46 5.99 2.31 -23.14
C ILE A 46 4.50 2.01 -22.93
N GLN A 47 3.65 2.23 -23.93
CA GLN A 47 2.22 1.90 -23.83
C GLN A 47 1.99 0.38 -23.73
N ALA A 48 2.71 -0.41 -24.52
CA ALA A 48 2.63 -1.86 -24.47
C ALA A 48 3.06 -2.39 -23.10
N GLU A 49 4.14 -1.86 -22.53
CA GLU A 49 4.64 -2.22 -21.20
C GLU A 49 3.66 -1.81 -20.09
N LEU A 50 3.04 -0.63 -20.18
CA LEU A 50 1.99 -0.22 -19.22
C LEU A 50 0.78 -1.16 -19.28
N ALA A 51 0.35 -1.57 -20.48
CA ALA A 51 -0.75 -2.52 -20.63
C ALA A 51 -0.39 -3.92 -20.11
N GLU A 52 0.87 -4.35 -20.21
CA GLU A 52 1.35 -5.59 -19.58
C GLU A 52 1.39 -5.45 -18.05
N GLN A 53 1.86 -4.32 -17.53
CA GLN A 53 1.86 -4.03 -16.10
C GLN A 53 0.45 -4.12 -15.51
N GLU A 54 -0.55 -3.51 -16.16
CA GLU A 54 -1.95 -3.57 -15.74
C GLU A 54 -2.47 -5.02 -15.71
N ARG A 55 -2.15 -5.82 -16.74
CA ARG A 55 -2.51 -7.25 -16.81
C ARG A 55 -1.85 -8.05 -15.69
N ALA A 56 -0.56 -7.84 -15.45
CA ALA A 56 0.17 -8.50 -14.37
C ALA A 56 -0.40 -8.14 -12.99
N GLN A 57 -0.77 -6.87 -12.79
CA GLN A 57 -1.34 -6.42 -11.52
C GLN A 57 -2.74 -7.01 -11.28
N ALA A 58 -3.57 -7.11 -12.32
CA ALA A 58 -4.85 -7.82 -12.25
C ALA A 58 -4.67 -9.31 -11.92
N ALA A 59 -3.67 -9.97 -12.52
CA ALA A 59 -3.37 -11.37 -12.24
C ALA A 59 -2.88 -11.58 -10.79
N LEU A 60 -2.06 -10.67 -10.26
CA LEU A 60 -1.61 -10.70 -8.87
C LEU A 60 -2.77 -10.58 -7.89
N THR A 61 -3.67 -9.61 -8.09
CA THR A 61 -4.86 -9.43 -7.26
C THR A 61 -5.71 -10.70 -7.23
N LYS A 62 -5.96 -11.30 -8.40
CA LYS A 62 -6.71 -12.56 -8.50
C LYS A 62 -6.02 -13.72 -7.76
N ALA A 63 -4.70 -13.83 -7.86
CA ALA A 63 -3.94 -14.86 -7.14
C ALA A 63 -4.04 -14.67 -5.62
N GLN A 64 -3.98 -13.44 -5.13
CA GLN A 64 -4.14 -13.12 -3.71
C GLN A 64 -5.53 -13.49 -3.19
N GLU A 65 -6.58 -13.17 -3.94
CA GLU A 65 -7.96 -13.56 -3.61
C GLU A 65 -8.12 -15.09 -3.53
N GLU A 66 -7.52 -15.81 -4.47
CA GLU A 66 -7.55 -17.27 -4.51
C GLU A 66 -6.79 -17.89 -3.32
N VAL A 67 -5.64 -17.33 -2.95
CA VAL A 67 -4.91 -17.75 -1.74
C VAL A 67 -5.77 -17.53 -0.49
N ALA A 68 -6.38 -16.36 -0.35
CA ALA A 68 -7.26 -16.05 0.79
C ALA A 68 -8.50 -16.97 0.83
N ARG A 69 -9.05 -17.34 -0.33
CA ARG A 69 -10.14 -18.34 -0.42
C ARG A 69 -9.67 -19.70 0.08
N ARG A 70 -8.55 -20.22 -0.44
CA ARG A 70 -8.01 -21.53 -0.04
C ARG A 70 -7.61 -21.59 1.43
N GLN A 71 -7.06 -20.51 1.98
CA GLN A 71 -6.74 -20.42 3.41
C GLN A 71 -8.00 -20.53 4.28
N ARG A 72 -9.10 -19.88 3.89
CA ARG A 72 -10.39 -19.99 4.60
C ARG A 72 -10.96 -21.40 4.52
N GLU A 73 -10.88 -22.03 3.34
CA GLU A 73 -11.31 -23.42 3.15
C GLU A 73 -10.51 -24.40 4.00
N LEU A 74 -9.18 -24.27 4.00
CA LEU A 74 -8.30 -25.07 4.84
C LEU A 74 -8.64 -24.89 6.32
N LEU A 75 -8.82 -23.65 6.78
CA LEU A 75 -9.16 -23.38 8.17
C LEU A 75 -10.53 -23.96 8.57
N ALA A 76 -11.52 -23.93 7.68
CA ALA A 76 -12.81 -24.55 7.93
C ALA A 76 -12.70 -26.08 8.04
N LEU A 77 -11.96 -26.71 7.13
CA LEU A 77 -11.69 -28.15 7.16
C LEU A 77 -10.92 -28.55 8.42
N SER A 78 -9.89 -27.80 8.81
CA SER A 78 -9.13 -28.07 10.03
C SER A 78 -9.98 -27.97 11.28
N LYS A 79 -10.91 -27.00 11.36
CA LYS A 79 -11.86 -26.90 12.47
C LYS A 79 -12.80 -28.10 12.53
N GLN A 80 -13.31 -28.54 11.38
CA GLN A 80 -14.17 -29.71 11.30
C GLN A 80 -13.41 -30.99 11.69
N ALA A 81 -12.18 -31.16 11.19
CA ALA A 81 -11.33 -32.28 11.53
C ALA A 81 -11.01 -32.32 13.03
N HIS A 82 -10.69 -31.16 13.64
CA HIS A 82 -10.44 -31.05 15.08
C HIS A 82 -11.67 -31.42 15.92
N ALA A 83 -12.86 -30.96 15.51
CA ALA A 83 -14.11 -31.34 16.17
C ALA A 83 -14.36 -32.85 16.11
N TYR A 84 -14.15 -33.49 14.96
CA TYR A 84 -14.28 -34.94 14.83
C TYR A 84 -13.23 -35.70 15.63
N ALA A 85 -11.97 -35.26 15.60
CA ALA A 85 -10.90 -35.86 16.40
C ALA A 85 -11.23 -35.79 17.90
N THR A 86 -11.78 -34.66 18.36
CA THR A 86 -12.19 -34.48 19.77
C THR A 86 -13.30 -35.46 20.17
N ILE A 87 -14.28 -35.71 19.30
CA ILE A 87 -15.36 -36.69 19.57
C ILE A 87 -14.78 -38.11 19.63
N PHE A 88 -13.87 -38.45 18.71
CA PHE A 88 -13.26 -39.76 18.66
C PHE A 88 -12.35 -40.03 19.87
N ALA A 89 -11.63 -39.01 20.33
CA ALA A 89 -10.68 -39.10 21.44
C ALA A 89 -11.34 -39.18 22.84
N GLN A 90 -12.68 -39.21 22.96
CA GLN A 90 -13.35 -39.28 24.27
C GLN A 90 -12.92 -40.46 25.15
N GLY A 91 -12.43 -41.56 24.55
CA GLY A 91 -11.87 -42.71 25.26
C GLY A 91 -10.37 -42.64 25.52
N GLU A 92 -9.67 -41.62 25.03
CA GLU A 92 -8.21 -41.49 25.04
C GLU A 92 -7.80 -40.13 25.62
N PRO A 93 -7.59 -40.04 26.96
CA PRO A 93 -7.35 -38.76 27.63
C PRO A 93 -6.05 -38.07 27.22
N GLU A 94 -5.02 -38.84 26.84
CA GLU A 94 -3.76 -38.31 26.31
C GLU A 94 -3.98 -37.60 24.97
N LEU A 95 -4.72 -38.24 24.05
CA LEU A 95 -5.05 -37.67 22.74
C LEU A 95 -5.93 -36.41 22.85
N LEU A 96 -6.88 -36.39 23.79
CA LEU A 96 -7.66 -35.19 24.08
C LEU A 96 -6.80 -34.02 24.58
N ALA A 97 -5.82 -34.29 25.44
CA ALA A 97 -4.91 -33.26 25.93
C ALA A 97 -4.05 -32.68 24.79
N GLU A 98 -3.57 -33.52 23.88
CA GLU A 98 -2.85 -33.08 22.69
C GLU A 98 -3.72 -32.23 21.75
N LEU A 99 -4.95 -32.67 21.48
CA LEU A 99 -5.90 -31.90 20.66
C LEU A 99 -6.30 -30.57 21.31
N ALA A 100 -6.45 -30.52 22.63
CA ALA A 100 -6.75 -29.29 23.37
C ALA A 100 -5.59 -28.29 23.32
N ALA A 101 -4.35 -28.75 23.22
CA ALA A 101 -3.18 -27.88 23.07
C ALA A 101 -3.10 -27.23 21.67
N MET A 102 -3.73 -27.83 20.66
CA MET A 102 -3.78 -27.29 19.30
C MET A 102 -4.95 -26.29 19.14
N SER A 103 -4.68 -24.99 19.23
CA SER A 103 -5.73 -23.97 18.98
C SER A 103 -5.96 -23.75 17.48
N ILE A 104 -6.99 -24.39 16.92
CA ILE A 104 -7.35 -24.20 15.50
C ILE A 104 -8.35 -23.05 15.36
N GLY A 105 -7.81 -21.85 15.12
CA GLY A 105 -8.59 -20.70 14.67
C GLY A 105 -9.29 -19.90 15.76
N GLU A 106 -8.84 -20.01 17.01
CA GLU A 106 -8.95 -18.90 17.96
C GLU A 106 -7.87 -17.87 17.60
N SER A 107 -8.25 -16.91 16.76
CA SER A 107 -7.55 -15.64 16.74
C SER A 107 -7.49 -15.15 18.19
N GLU A 108 -6.28 -14.91 18.70
CA GLU A 108 -6.05 -14.24 19.99
C GLU A 108 -6.97 -13.01 20.06
N ARG A 109 -8.12 -13.15 20.71
CA ARG A 109 -9.01 -12.01 20.92
C ARG A 109 -8.25 -11.11 21.89
N PRO A 110 -7.87 -9.88 21.52
CA PRO A 110 -7.23 -8.99 22.48
C PRO A 110 -8.19 -8.84 23.65
N ALA A 111 -7.74 -9.26 24.83
CA ALA A 111 -8.51 -9.24 26.05
C ALA A 111 -9.11 -7.85 26.23
N ARG A 112 -10.43 -7.73 26.05
CA ARG A 112 -11.15 -6.47 26.28
C ARG A 112 -10.94 -6.12 27.75
N ARG A 113 -10.07 -5.14 28.01
CA ARG A 113 -9.91 -4.51 29.33
C ARG A 113 -11.31 -4.09 29.78
N SER A 114 -11.81 -4.82 30.78
CA SER A 114 -12.94 -4.44 31.60
C SER A 114 -12.69 -3.01 32.13
N ARG A 115 -13.33 -2.02 31.51
CA ARG A 115 -13.50 -0.69 32.13
C ARG A 115 -14.54 -0.89 33.22
N GLN A 116 -14.05 -1.28 34.38
CA GLN A 116 -14.80 -1.26 35.62
C GLN A 116 -15.21 0.20 35.87
N ARG A 117 -16.51 0.46 35.69
CA ARG A 117 -17.17 1.67 36.14
C ARG A 117 -17.02 1.73 37.66
N SER A 118 -16.29 2.71 38.16
CA SER A 118 -16.54 3.28 39.48
C SER A 118 -17.07 4.68 39.26
N ALA A 119 -18.40 4.75 39.24
CA ALA A 119 -19.14 5.97 39.47
C ALA A 119 -18.98 6.34 40.96
N SER A 120 -18.48 7.53 41.22
CA SER A 120 -18.71 8.27 42.45
C SER A 120 -18.77 9.73 42.04
N GLU A 121 -19.98 10.28 42.00
CA GLU A 121 -20.29 11.69 41.94
C GLU A 121 -19.64 12.45 43.11
N ASP A 122 -19.13 13.66 42.88
CA ASP A 122 -19.77 14.88 43.42
C ASP A 122 -19.19 16.17 42.79
N PRO A 123 -20.02 17.14 42.35
CA PRO A 123 -19.61 18.38 41.70
C PRO A 123 -19.74 19.60 42.62
N ALA A 124 -18.69 20.42 42.74
CA ALA A 124 -18.78 21.89 42.94
C ALA A 124 -17.44 22.46 43.39
N LYS A 125 -16.88 23.41 42.62
CA LYS A 125 -16.53 24.77 43.09
C LYS A 125 -15.82 25.57 42.00
N SER A 126 -16.32 26.80 41.82
CA SER A 126 -15.66 28.04 41.34
C SER A 126 -14.91 27.99 40.01
N GLY A 127 -15.29 28.68 38.94
CA GLY A 127 -15.92 30.00 38.88
C GLY A 127 -14.86 31.10 38.82
N GLY A 128 -14.67 31.68 37.62
CA GLY A 128 -14.12 33.02 37.41
C GLY A 128 -12.71 33.09 36.83
N PHE A 129 -12.59 33.48 35.55
CA PHE A 129 -12.08 34.79 35.14
C PHE A 129 -11.61 34.75 33.68
N LEU A 130 -12.17 35.65 32.86
CA LEU A 130 -11.75 35.95 31.50
C LEU A 130 -10.53 36.87 31.58
N GLU A 131 -9.47 36.59 30.81
CA GLU A 131 -8.88 37.63 29.95
C GLU A 131 -8.04 37.02 28.80
N PRO A 132 -8.12 37.57 27.58
CA PRO A 132 -7.34 37.15 26.43
C PRO A 132 -6.04 37.95 26.39
N THR A 133 -4.89 37.27 26.34
CA THR A 133 -3.60 37.93 26.11
C THR A 133 -2.99 37.46 24.80
N THR A 134 -3.05 38.40 23.84
CA THR A 134 -2.09 38.75 22.80
C THR A 134 -1.06 37.70 22.36
N ALA A 135 -1.16 37.38 21.07
CA ALA A 135 -0.08 37.25 20.10
C ALA A 135 1.35 37.47 20.63
N ASN A 136 2.19 36.47 20.43
CA ASN A 136 3.61 36.70 20.16
C ASN A 136 4.16 35.57 19.28
N PRO A 137 4.50 35.84 17.99
CA PRO A 137 5.53 35.10 17.27
C PRO A 137 6.89 35.75 17.59
N PRO A 138 7.91 34.96 17.90
CA PRO A 138 9.06 34.87 17.00
C PRO A 138 9.62 33.42 17.07
N GLU A 139 10.61 32.94 16.36
CA GLU A 139 11.67 33.51 15.54
C GLU A 139 12.22 32.32 14.74
N VAL A 140 12.77 32.64 13.59
CA VAL A 140 13.65 31.80 12.77
C VAL A 140 14.65 30.98 13.60
N ALA A 141 14.66 29.66 13.40
CA ALA A 141 15.82 28.82 13.64
C ALA A 141 16.22 28.17 12.31
N GLU A 142 16.94 28.98 11.55
CA GLU A 142 17.93 28.56 10.58
C GLU A 142 18.80 27.46 11.21
N SER A 143 18.77 26.24 10.65
CA SER A 143 19.78 25.22 10.90
C SER A 143 20.43 24.87 9.58
N ALA A 144 21.41 25.69 9.24
CA ALA A 144 22.52 25.31 8.39
C ALA A 144 23.55 24.54 9.25
N SER A 145 23.85 23.31 8.87
CA SER A 145 25.18 22.73 9.03
C SER A 145 25.53 22.09 7.68
N ALA A 146 26.41 22.71 6.87
CA ALA A 146 27.86 22.44 6.87
C ALA A 146 28.09 20.93 6.70
N VAL A 147 28.31 20.38 5.50
CA VAL A 147 29.50 20.49 4.63
C VAL A 147 30.80 20.35 5.43
N ASP A 148 31.46 19.18 5.39
CA ASP A 148 32.78 18.95 4.75
C ASP A 148 33.25 17.49 4.92
N ASP A 149 34.39 17.17 4.30
CA ASP A 149 35.24 15.96 4.31
C ASP A 149 34.97 14.90 3.22
N ALA A 150 35.53 15.03 2.01
CA ALA A 150 36.93 14.74 1.60
C ALA A 150 37.24 13.22 1.63
N ALA A 151 37.26 12.56 0.47
CA ALA A 151 38.46 12.30 -0.36
C ALA A 151 39.16 10.98 0.01
N GLU A 152 38.99 9.98 -0.84
CA GLU A 152 40.07 9.11 -1.35
C GLU A 152 39.71 8.57 -2.74
#